data_AF-W3A0P9-F1
#
_entry.id   AF-W3A0P9-F1
#
_cell.length_a   1.000
_cell.length_b   1.000
_cell.length_c   1.000
_cell.angle_alpha   90.00
_cell.angle_beta   90.00
_cell.angle_gamma   90.00
#
_symmetry.space_group_name_H-M   'P 1'
#
loop_
_entity.id
_entity.type
_entity.pdbx_description
1 polymer ?
#
loop_
_entity_poly.entity_id
_entity_poly.type
_entity_poly.pdbx_seq_one_letter_code
_entity_poly.pdbx_strand_id
1 'polypeptide(L)' 'QNLPTIAHSDDVDAGDDVEMAVAPPEFEFIKEPKLTKWSQPASVVFLCDRRQYEANIWERCVATGEAHENVLVII' A
#
# COMPACT_ATOMS: atom_id res chain seq x y z
N GLN A 1 32.64 -48.75 31.88
CA GLN A 1 32.04 -47.62 32.61
C GLN A 1 31.07 -46.97 31.66
N ASN A 2 29.80 -46.92 32.04
CA ASN A 2 28.67 -46.57 31.19
C ASN A 2 28.66 -45.05 30.92
N LEU A 3 28.59 -44.66 29.65
CA LEU A 3 28.28 -43.28 29.27
C LEU A 3 26.78 -43.04 29.52
N PRO A 4 26.38 -41.95 30.19
CA PRO A 4 24.97 -41.58 30.22
C PRO A 4 24.59 -40.97 28.87
N THR A 5 23.71 -41.65 28.14
CA THR A 5 22.93 -41.01 27.07
C THR A 5 22.05 -39.97 27.73
N ILE A 6 22.46 -38.70 27.66
CA ILE A 6 21.55 -37.59 27.96
C ILE A 6 20.51 -37.64 26.86
N ALA A 7 19.35 -38.22 27.16
CA ALA A 7 18.15 -37.95 26.40
C ALA A 7 17.87 -36.45 26.58
N HIS A 8 18.37 -35.63 25.66
CA HIS A 8 17.72 -34.36 25.39
C HIS A 8 16.35 -34.78 24.86
N SER A 9 15.35 -34.79 25.73
CA SER A 9 13.98 -34.63 25.29
C SER A 9 13.97 -33.25 24.65
N ASP A 10 14.18 -33.25 23.34
CA ASP A 10 13.85 -32.13 22.48
C ASP A 10 12.33 -31.99 22.54
N ASP A 11 11.83 -31.48 23.68
CA ASP A 11 10.57 -30.77 23.73
C ASP A 11 10.82 -29.51 22.91
N VAL A 12 10.80 -29.70 21.59
CA VAL A 12 10.62 -28.62 20.64
C VAL A 12 9.25 -28.08 21.02
N ASP A 13 9.28 -26.98 21.79
CA ASP A 13 8.19 -26.04 21.92
C ASP A 13 7.55 -25.96 20.54
N ALA A 14 6.42 -26.64 20.40
CA ALA A 14 5.65 -26.65 19.19
C ALA A 14 5.11 -25.24 19.10
N GLY A 15 5.97 -24.35 18.61
CA GLY A 15 5.67 -22.98 18.30
C GLY A 15 4.49 -23.05 17.38
N ASP A 16 3.33 -22.79 17.95
CA ASP A 16 2.09 -22.53 17.27
C ASP A 16 2.46 -21.51 16.19
N ASP A 17 2.60 -21.99 14.96
CA ASP A 17 2.86 -21.15 13.80
C ASP A 17 1.57 -20.37 13.59
N VAL A 18 1.44 -19.30 14.37
CA VAL A 18 0.32 -18.38 14.31
C VAL A 18 0.39 -17.81 12.91
N GLU A 19 -0.46 -18.34 12.02
CA GLU A 19 -0.63 -17.77 10.70
C GLU A 19 -1.11 -16.33 10.87
N MET A 20 -0.16 -15.40 10.76
CA MET A 20 -0.42 -13.98 10.78
C MET A 20 -1.14 -13.65 9.47
N ALA A 21 -2.47 -13.75 9.49
CA ALA A 21 -3.30 -13.30 8.39
C ALA A 21 -3.05 -11.79 8.18
N VAL A 22 -2.21 -11.45 7.20
CA VAL A 22 -2.00 -10.07 6.79
C VAL A 22 -3.32 -9.59 6.19
N ALA A 23 -3.94 -8.60 6.83
CA ALA A 23 -5.12 -7.96 6.27
C ALA A 23 -4.78 -7.48 4.85
N PRO A 24 -5.64 -7.75 3.85
CA PRO A 24 -5.40 -7.24 2.52
C PRO A 24 -5.26 -5.73 2.55
N PRO A 25 -4.32 -5.15 1.79
CA PRO A 25 -4.07 -3.72 1.81
C PRO A 25 -5.34 -2.96 1.45
N GLU A 26 -5.68 -1.95 2.25
CA GLU A 26 -6.74 -1.00 1.93
C GLU A 26 -6.24 -0.06 0.83
N PHE A 27 -6.77 -0.21 -0.38
CA PHE A 27 -6.45 0.69 -1.48
C PHE A 27 -7.38 1.88 -1.46
N GLU A 28 -6.88 3.04 -1.05
CA GLU A 28 -7.61 4.30 -1.25
C GLU A 28 -7.49 4.73 -2.72
N PHE A 29 -8.63 4.80 -3.40
CA PHE A 29 -8.69 5.28 -4.79
C PHE A 29 -8.57 6.81 -4.79
N ILE A 30 -7.44 7.30 -5.28
CA ILE A 30 -7.26 8.74 -5.52
C ILE A 30 -8.06 9.09 -6.79
N LYS A 31 -9.13 9.85 -6.62
CA LYS A 31 -10.06 10.18 -7.71
C LYS A 31 -9.50 11.29 -8.60
N GLU A 32 -9.50 11.03 -9.91
CA GLU A 32 -9.14 12.05 -10.89
C GLU A 32 -10.15 13.23 -10.89
N PRO A 33 -9.67 14.48 -10.79
CA PRO A 33 -10.54 15.64 -10.88
C PRO A 33 -11.10 15.80 -12.29
N LYS A 34 -12.33 16.29 -12.38
CA LYS A 34 -13.03 16.45 -13.67
C LYS A 34 -13.49 17.89 -13.86
N LEU A 35 -13.20 18.45 -15.03
CA LEU A 35 -13.74 19.74 -15.42
C LEU A 35 -15.19 19.56 -15.89
N THR A 36 -16.14 19.86 -15.01
CA THR A 36 -17.58 19.63 -15.28
C THR A 36 -18.24 20.78 -16.05
N LYS A 37 -17.64 21.98 -16.01
CA LYS A 37 -18.14 23.18 -16.69
C LYS A 37 -16.95 24.01 -17.16
N TRP A 38 -17.03 24.53 -18.39
CA TRP A 38 -16.05 25.47 -18.92
C TRP A 38 -16.40 26.89 -18.46
N SER A 39 -15.94 27.25 -17.28
CA SER A 39 -15.98 28.61 -16.74
C SER A 39 -14.66 28.96 -16.07
N GLN A 40 -14.37 30.26 -15.93
CA GLN A 40 -13.13 30.71 -15.30
C GLN A 40 -12.99 30.23 -13.84
N PRO A 41 -14.03 30.31 -12.97
CA PRO A 41 -13.97 29.73 -11.63
C PRO A 41 -13.78 28.21 -11.62
N ALA A 42 -14.50 27.47 -12.48
CA ALA A 42 -14.39 26.02 -12.54
C ALA A 42 -13.01 25.56 -13.03
N SER A 43 -12.39 26.32 -13.94
CA SER A 43 -11.04 26.04 -14.42
C SER A 43 -9.99 26.26 -13.34
N VAL A 44 -10.12 27.31 -12.53
CA VAL A 44 -9.21 27.57 -11.40
C VAL A 44 -9.29 26.43 -10.38
N VAL A 45 -10.50 26.04 -9.98
CA VAL A 45 -10.71 24.92 -9.05
C VAL A 45 -10.13 23.62 -9.62
N PHE A 46 -10.46 23.29 -10.87
CA PHE A 46 -9.93 22.09 -11.53
C PHE A 46 -8.39 22.07 -11.56
N LEU A 47 -7.73 23.20 -11.82
CA LEU A 47 -6.27 23.25 -11.84
C LEU A 47 -5.66 23.06 -10.45
N CYS A 48 -6.29 23.58 -9.40
CA CYS A 48 -5.89 23.33 -8.01
C CYS A 48 -6.05 21.86 -7.65
N ASP A 49 -7.23 21.29 -7.92
CA ASP A 49 -7.54 19.89 -7.64
C ASP A 49 -6.60 18.96 -8.41
N ARG A 50 -6.25 19.30 -9.65
CA ARG A 50 -5.31 18.52 -10.47
C ARG A 50 -3.90 18.51 -9.90
N ARG A 51 -3.41 19.63 -9.38
CA ARG A 51 -2.08 19.66 -8.72
C ARG A 51 -2.07 18.82 -7.45
N GLN A 52 -3.13 18.88 -6.65
CA GLN A 52 -3.25 18.07 -5.45
C GLN A 52 -3.34 16.57 -5.80
N TYR A 53 -4.11 16.23 -6.84
CA TYR A 53 -4.17 14.87 -7.36
C TYR A 53 -2.78 14.34 -7.75
N GLU A 54 -2.01 15.09 -8.55
CA GLU A 54 -0.66 14.71 -8.96
C GLU A 54 0.28 14.51 -7.75
N ALA A 55 0.17 15.35 -6.71
CA ALA A 55 0.95 15.20 -5.47
C ALA A 55 0.58 13.92 -4.70
N ASN A 56 -0.70 13.62 -4.53
CA ASN A 56 -1.15 12.41 -3.83
C ASN A 56 -0.72 11.14 -4.58
N ILE A 57 -0.77 11.17 -5.91
CA ILE A 57 -0.31 10.08 -6.77
C ILE A 57 1.19 9.84 -6.56
N TRP A 58 1.99 10.91 -6.54
CA TRP A 58 3.42 10.83 -6.27
C TRP A 58 3.72 10.22 -4.89
N GLU A 59 3.05 10.71 -3.84
CA GLU A 59 3.22 10.18 -2.48
C GLU A 59 2.90 8.69 -2.41
N ARG A 60 1.85 8.25 -3.10
CA ARG A 60 1.49 6.83 -3.18
C ARG A 60 2.59 6.01 -3.87
N CYS A 61 3.10 6.46 -5.01
CA CYS A 61 4.19 5.79 -5.71
C CYS A 61 5.44 5.66 -4.83
N VAL A 62 5.77 6.69 -4.04
CA VAL A 62 6.88 6.63 -3.08
C VAL A 62 6.61 5.60 -1.98
N ALA A 63 5.39 5.53 -1.47
CA ALA A 63 5.01 4.60 -0.40
C ALA A 63 4.93 3.14 -0.87
N THR A 64 4.42 2.89 -2.07
CA THR A 64 4.19 1.52 -2.60
C THR A 64 5.33 1.00 -3.46
N GLY A 65 6.23 1.89 -3.94
CA GLY A 65 7.23 1.56 -4.94
C GLY A 65 6.64 1.31 -6.34
N GLU A 66 5.36 1.61 -6.54
CA GLU A 66 4.70 1.47 -7.83
C GLU A 66 5.23 2.51 -8.83
N ALA A 67 5.40 2.08 -10.08
CA ALA A 67 5.72 2.99 -11.17
C ALA A 67 4.57 3.99 -11.38
N HIS A 68 4.92 5.26 -11.56
CA HIS A 68 3.98 6.36 -11.75
C HIS A 68 3.00 6.14 -12.92
N GLU A 69 3.46 5.44 -13.95
CA GLU A 69 2.69 5.05 -15.14
C GLU A 69 1.52 4.10 -14.82
N ASN A 70 1.64 3.28 -13.78
CA ASN A 70 0.57 2.38 -13.34
C ASN A 70 -0.49 3.11 -12.49
N VAL A 71 -0.19 4.33 -12.05
CA VAL A 71 -1.03 5.11 -11.14
C VAL A 71 -1.76 6.23 -11.88
N LEU A 72 -1.11 6.85 -12.88
CA LEU A 72 -1.75 7.79 -13.80
C LEU A 72 -2.43 7.04 -14.95
N VAL A 73 -3.66 6.58 -14.75
CA VAL A 73 -4.51 6.15 -15.87
C VAL A 73 -5.19 7.39 -16.44
N ILE A 74 -4.65 7.92 -17.55
CA ILE A 74 -5.33 8.94 -18.35
C ILE A 74 -6.38 8.22 -19.20
N ILE A 75 -7.68 8.34 -18.85
CA ILE A 75 -8.80 7.70 -19.57
C ILE A 75 -9.49 8.68 -20.50
#